data_AF-A0A0N0TVG1-F1
#
_entry.id   AF-A0A0N0TVG1-F1
#
_cell.length_a   1.000
_cell.length_b   1.000
_cell.length_c   1.000
_cell.angle_alpha   90.00
_cell.angle_beta   90.00
_cell.angle_gamma   90.00
#
_symmetry.space_group_name_H-M   'P 1'
#
loop_
_entity.id
_entity.type
_entity.pdbx_description
1 polymer ?
#
loop_
_entity_poly.entity_id
_entity_poly.type
_entity_poly.pdbx_seq_one_letter_code
_entity_poly.pdbx_strand_id
1 'polypeptide(L)'
;MRDEFCFEPPVGAITVSHRDKGLALLKGLGAHALRLELEVRLPAAAEAGRVLTLETDLHAPAGTGSLLWLGSAAVTVPFQPGTVERPHVQYVLPNTLVRALEERRRGDLRLEVNVRAVLPQASVHPGCPDVRLRLDVAEDHWLKELEGLGRSLGVEMLLPFPACDRPGHKAADHLLEAQRKLRENDIDGALSGARRALEHVERHSGWGRPGKKPKRERDVGERWTVIRKAIEEQTTIGARPDAMGKTFIHSRADAETVIALTAALVRLID
;
A
#
# COMPACT_ATOMS: atom_id res chain seq x y z
N MET A 1 24.38 -7.19 -18.06
CA MET A 1 24.31 -8.65 -17.81
C MET A 1 23.19 -9.17 -18.71
N ARG A 2 23.27 -10.37 -19.29
CA ARG A 2 22.36 -10.78 -20.38
C ARG A 2 20.92 -10.93 -19.86
N ASP A 3 20.01 -10.12 -20.38
CA ASP A 3 18.57 -10.16 -20.07
C ASP A 3 17.84 -11.11 -21.04
N GLU A 4 18.39 -12.31 -21.21
CA GLU A 4 18.07 -13.21 -22.31
C GLU A 4 17.89 -14.64 -21.80
N PHE A 5 16.76 -15.23 -22.15
CA PHE A 5 16.46 -16.64 -21.96
C PHE A 5 16.89 -17.41 -23.20
N CYS A 6 17.81 -18.36 -23.05
CA CYS A 6 18.24 -19.24 -24.12
C CYS A 6 17.47 -20.56 -24.06
N PHE A 7 16.57 -20.79 -25.02
CA PHE A 7 15.93 -22.09 -25.22
C PHE A 7 16.71 -22.91 -26.25
N GLU A 8 16.59 -24.24 -26.15
CA GLU A 8 17.20 -25.13 -27.15
C GLU A 8 16.59 -24.89 -28.54
N PRO A 9 17.37 -25.13 -29.63
CA PRO A 9 16.82 -25.10 -30.98
C PRO A 9 15.60 -26.02 -31.10
N PRO A 10 14.54 -25.60 -31.81
CA PRO A 10 14.47 -24.47 -32.76
C PRO A 10 13.96 -23.15 -32.19
N VAL A 11 13.72 -23.03 -30.87
CA VAL A 11 13.09 -21.85 -30.25
C VAL A 11 14.02 -20.63 -30.24
N GLY A 12 15.28 -20.80 -29.89
CA GLY A 12 16.24 -19.69 -29.82
C GLY A 12 16.08 -18.82 -28.58
N ALA A 13 16.48 -17.55 -28.66
CA ALA A 13 16.61 -16.69 -27.50
C ALA A 13 15.44 -15.70 -27.34
N ILE A 14 14.90 -15.61 -26.13
CA ILE A 14 13.83 -14.66 -25.74
C ILE A 14 14.46 -13.57 -24.87
N THR A 15 14.32 -12.31 -25.25
CA THR A 15 14.78 -11.19 -24.39
C THR A 15 13.63 -10.67 -23.55
N VAL A 16 13.87 -10.43 -22.27
CA VAL A 16 12.88 -9.77 -21.40
C VAL A 16 13.50 -8.54 -20.77
N SER A 17 12.79 -7.41 -20.85
CA SER A 17 13.18 -6.17 -20.22
C SER A 17 11.99 -5.53 -19.51
N HIS A 18 12.21 -4.40 -18.86
CA HIS A 18 11.16 -3.58 -18.27
C HIS A 18 11.20 -2.18 -18.90
N ARG A 19 10.08 -1.46 -18.85
CA ARG A 19 10.01 -0.10 -19.36
C ARG A 19 10.23 0.92 -18.26
N ASP A 20 10.93 2.01 -18.61
CA ASP A 20 10.96 3.21 -17.78
C ASP A 20 9.53 3.70 -17.54
N LYS A 21 9.17 3.88 -16.27
CA LYS A 21 7.83 4.26 -15.79
C LYS A 21 6.73 3.23 -16.09
N GLY A 22 7.09 1.96 -16.33
CA GLY A 22 6.14 0.84 -16.46
C GLY A 22 5.55 0.35 -15.14
N LEU A 23 5.92 0.99 -14.02
CA LEU A 23 5.48 0.63 -12.67
C LEU A 23 4.33 1.55 -12.21
N ALA A 24 3.26 0.93 -11.74
CA ALA A 24 2.10 1.61 -11.16
C ALA A 24 1.64 0.92 -9.88
N LEU A 25 1.18 1.69 -8.90
CA LEU A 25 0.67 1.16 -7.64
C LEU A 25 -0.86 1.29 -7.60
N LEU A 26 -1.54 0.16 -7.73
CA LEU A 26 -2.99 0.10 -7.75
C LEU A 26 -3.53 0.00 -6.31
N LYS A 27 -4.52 0.85 -6.02
CA LYS A 27 -5.14 0.92 -4.71
C LYS A 27 -6.04 -0.29 -4.44
N GLY A 28 -5.77 -0.99 -3.35
CA GLY A 28 -6.66 -2.01 -2.79
C GLY A 28 -6.93 -1.74 -1.31
N LEU A 29 -7.77 -2.59 -0.70
CA LEU A 29 -8.14 -2.56 0.71
C LEU A 29 -7.15 -3.41 1.52
N GLY A 30 -6.31 -2.79 2.35
CA GLY A 30 -5.32 -3.50 3.19
C GLY A 30 -4.12 -4.11 2.45
N ALA A 31 -4.23 -4.33 1.13
CA ALA A 31 -3.13 -4.65 0.24
C ALA A 31 -3.28 -3.93 -1.10
N HIS A 32 -2.17 -3.42 -1.62
CA HIS A 32 -2.06 -2.75 -2.91
C HIS A 32 -1.57 -3.74 -3.96
N ALA A 33 -1.78 -3.43 -5.24
CA ALA A 33 -1.18 -4.21 -6.32
C ALA A 33 -0.11 -3.37 -7.01
N LEU A 34 1.16 -3.78 -6.89
CA LEU A 34 2.23 -3.24 -7.71
C LEU A 34 2.14 -3.88 -9.09
N ARG A 35 1.78 -3.09 -10.09
CA ARG A 35 1.73 -3.51 -11.49
C ARG A 35 3.02 -3.11 -12.20
N LEU A 36 3.65 -4.06 -12.85
CA LEU A 36 4.85 -3.85 -13.66
C LEU A 36 4.59 -4.28 -15.11
N GLU A 37 4.86 -3.39 -16.06
CA GLU A 37 4.89 -3.69 -17.49
C GLU A 37 6.25 -4.29 -17.86
N LEU A 38 6.24 -5.52 -18.38
CA LEU A 38 7.42 -6.18 -18.95
C LEU A 38 7.37 -6.05 -20.47
N GLU A 39 8.53 -6.00 -21.12
CA GLU A 39 8.67 -6.11 -22.56
C GLU A 39 9.32 -7.46 -22.88
N VAL A 40 8.63 -8.28 -23.68
CA VAL A 40 9.05 -9.65 -24.00
C VAL A 40 9.24 -9.73 -25.52
N ARG A 41 10.49 -9.90 -25.96
CA ARG A 41 10.83 -10.03 -27.37
C ARG A 41 10.94 -11.50 -27.72
N LEU A 42 10.02 -11.96 -28.56
CA LEU A 42 9.97 -13.35 -28.99
C LEU A 42 10.85 -13.56 -30.24
N PRO A 43 11.59 -14.67 -30.32
CA PRO A 43 12.42 -14.99 -31.47
C PRO A 43 11.54 -15.29 -32.69
N ALA A 44 12.13 -15.18 -33.89
CA ALA A 44 11.45 -15.50 -35.16
C ALA A 44 11.33 -17.02 -35.43
N ALA A 45 11.34 -17.85 -34.39
CA ALA A 45 11.35 -19.31 -34.49
C ALA A 45 10.06 -19.85 -35.12
N ALA A 46 10.19 -20.82 -36.03
CA ALA A 46 9.08 -21.48 -36.71
C ALA A 46 8.38 -22.55 -35.85
N GLU A 47 9.11 -23.11 -34.89
CA GLU A 47 8.63 -24.11 -33.93
C GLU A 47 8.74 -23.54 -32.52
N ALA A 48 7.62 -23.11 -31.98
CA ALA A 48 7.53 -22.68 -30.59
C ALA A 48 6.15 -23.03 -30.03
N GLY A 49 6.09 -23.22 -28.71
CA GLY A 49 4.85 -23.50 -28.00
C GLY A 49 3.82 -22.40 -28.25
N ARG A 50 2.52 -22.68 -28.06
CA ARG A 50 1.46 -21.68 -28.31
C ARG A 50 1.51 -20.50 -27.34
N VAL A 51 2.07 -20.72 -26.15
CA VAL A 51 2.15 -19.74 -25.07
C VAL A 51 3.49 -19.83 -24.35
N LEU A 52 3.95 -18.68 -23.89
CA LEU A 52 5.07 -18.53 -22.98
C LEU A 52 4.52 -18.13 -21.60
N THR A 53 4.89 -18.86 -20.56
CA THR A 53 4.57 -18.51 -19.18
C THR A 53 5.79 -17.87 -18.54
N LEU A 54 5.60 -16.70 -17.94
CA LEU A 54 6.61 -15.99 -17.18
C LEU A 54 6.22 -16.09 -15.72
N GLU A 55 7.04 -16.77 -14.92
CA GLU A 55 6.98 -16.77 -13.46
C GLU A 55 7.94 -15.70 -12.95
N THR A 56 7.52 -14.89 -12.00
CA THR A 56 8.28 -13.73 -11.55
C THR A 56 8.29 -13.61 -10.04
N ASP A 57 9.47 -13.40 -9.46
CA ASP A 57 9.65 -13.11 -8.04
C ASP A 57 10.23 -11.71 -7.85
N LEU A 58 9.46 -10.85 -7.19
CA LEU A 58 9.83 -9.48 -6.89
C LEU A 58 10.58 -9.40 -5.57
N HIS A 59 11.67 -8.64 -5.57
CA HIS A 59 12.53 -8.41 -4.44
C HIS A 59 12.88 -6.93 -4.28
N ALA A 60 13.21 -6.53 -3.06
CA ALA A 60 13.83 -5.25 -2.76
C ALA A 60 15.13 -5.43 -1.98
N PRO A 61 16.11 -4.53 -2.10
CA PRO A 61 17.30 -4.54 -1.26
C PRO A 61 16.94 -4.35 0.21
N ALA A 62 17.43 -5.25 1.07
CA ALA A 62 17.21 -5.21 2.52
C ALA A 62 18.43 -4.74 3.32
N GLY A 63 19.57 -4.50 2.67
CA GLY A 63 20.85 -4.16 3.29
C GLY A 63 22.03 -4.56 2.41
N THR A 64 23.23 -4.70 3.00
CA THR A 64 24.43 -5.15 2.28
C THR A 64 24.29 -6.61 1.84
N GLY A 65 23.77 -6.80 0.62
CA GLY A 65 23.72 -8.08 -0.08
C GLY A 65 22.47 -8.94 0.14
N SER A 66 21.60 -8.57 1.09
CA SER A 66 20.34 -9.29 1.35
C SER A 66 19.18 -8.74 0.51
N LEU A 67 18.35 -9.62 -0.04
CA LEU A 67 17.11 -9.29 -0.73
C LEU A 67 15.91 -9.64 0.15
N LEU A 68 14.96 -8.71 0.26
CA LEU A 68 13.63 -8.94 0.82
C LEU A 68 12.71 -9.40 -0.31
N TRP A 69 12.15 -10.59 -0.19
CA TRP A 69 11.09 -11.04 -1.09
C TRP A 69 9.81 -10.26 -0.84
N LEU A 70 9.22 -9.72 -1.91
CA LEU A 70 8.01 -8.90 -1.88
C LEU A 70 6.77 -9.64 -2.39
N GLY A 71 6.94 -10.64 -3.25
CA GLY A 71 5.85 -11.44 -3.78
C GLY A 71 6.21 -12.15 -5.08
N SER A 72 5.32 -13.03 -5.51
CA SER A 72 5.43 -13.77 -6.76
C SER A 72 4.20 -13.49 -7.65
N ALA A 73 4.41 -13.51 -8.96
CA ALA A 73 3.35 -13.38 -9.95
C ALA A 73 3.67 -14.27 -11.16
N ALA A 74 2.64 -14.65 -11.90
CA ALA A 74 2.80 -15.35 -13.17
C ALA A 74 1.93 -14.72 -14.24
N VAL A 75 2.42 -14.66 -15.47
CA VAL A 75 1.66 -14.19 -16.62
C VAL A 75 1.92 -15.09 -17.82
N THR A 76 0.85 -15.36 -18.59
CA THR A 76 0.95 -16.11 -19.83
C THR A 76 0.84 -15.13 -21.00
N VAL A 77 1.80 -15.20 -21.92
CA VAL A 77 1.79 -14.43 -23.16
C VAL A 77 1.61 -15.36 -24.36
N PRO A 78 0.88 -14.93 -25.40
CA PRO A 78 0.84 -15.67 -26.64
C PRO A 78 2.23 -15.70 -27.26
N PHE A 79 2.66 -16.86 -27.76
CA PHE A 79 3.92 -16.94 -28.49
C PHE A 79 3.65 -16.61 -29.96
N GLN A 80 3.92 -15.37 -30.36
CA GLN A 80 3.88 -14.94 -31.75
C GLN A 80 5.32 -14.69 -32.23
N PRO A 81 5.84 -15.49 -33.19
CA PRO A 81 7.22 -15.36 -33.62
C PRO A 81 7.57 -13.94 -34.12
N GLY A 82 8.68 -13.40 -33.64
CA GLY A 82 9.18 -12.08 -34.03
C GLY A 82 8.37 -10.89 -33.50
N THR A 83 7.40 -11.10 -32.60
CA THR A 83 6.64 -10.02 -31.98
C THR A 83 7.27 -9.54 -30.66
N VAL A 84 6.79 -8.38 -30.21
CA VAL A 84 7.09 -7.84 -28.89
C VAL A 84 5.79 -7.79 -28.09
N GLU A 85 5.71 -8.60 -27.06
CA GLU A 85 4.57 -8.65 -26.15
C GLU A 85 4.82 -7.75 -24.93
N ARG A 86 3.74 -7.15 -24.40
CA ARG A 86 3.81 -6.23 -23.26
C ARG A 86 2.88 -6.65 -22.12
N PRO A 87 3.16 -7.79 -21.46
CA PRO A 87 2.34 -8.23 -20.35
C PRO A 87 2.50 -7.32 -19.12
N HIS A 88 1.42 -7.27 -18.33
CA HIS A 88 1.47 -6.70 -16.99
C HIS A 88 1.54 -7.83 -15.97
N VAL A 89 2.54 -7.78 -15.08
CA VAL A 89 2.59 -8.63 -13.88
C VAL A 89 2.12 -7.81 -12.68
N GLN A 90 1.40 -8.46 -11.74
CA GLN A 90 0.85 -7.80 -10.57
C GLN A 90 1.28 -8.52 -9.30
N TYR A 91 1.87 -7.77 -8.37
CA TYR A 91 2.29 -8.26 -7.07
C TYR A 91 1.42 -7.64 -5.98
N VAL A 92 0.87 -8.47 -5.10
CA VAL A 92 0.11 -7.99 -3.95
C VAL A 92 1.07 -7.53 -2.87
N LEU A 93 1.11 -6.22 -2.61
CA LEU A 93 1.93 -5.58 -1.59
C LEU A 93 1.04 -5.11 -0.42
N PRO A 94 1.08 -5.76 0.75
CA PRO A 94 0.43 -5.25 1.95
C PRO A 94 1.05 -3.91 2.38
N ASN A 95 0.27 -3.09 3.09
CA ASN A 95 0.68 -1.77 3.58
C ASN A 95 1.98 -1.82 4.40
N THR A 96 2.18 -2.90 5.15
CA THR A 96 3.39 -3.15 5.95
C THR A 96 4.63 -3.28 5.08
N LEU A 97 4.55 -3.94 3.92
CA LEU A 97 5.67 -4.03 2.98
C LEU A 97 5.91 -2.70 2.28
N VAL A 98 4.86 -1.98 1.86
CA VAL A 98 5.00 -0.63 1.28
C VAL A 98 5.71 0.31 2.27
N ARG A 99 5.34 0.26 3.55
CA ARG A 99 6.05 1.00 4.61
C ARG A 99 7.49 0.57 4.79
N ALA A 100 7.75 -0.73 4.83
CA ALA A 100 9.11 -1.26 5.01
C ALA A 100 10.03 -0.85 3.84
N LEU A 101 9.49 -0.73 2.63
CA LEU A 101 10.20 -0.17 1.48
C LEU A 101 10.54 1.31 1.72
N GLU A 102 9.58 2.12 2.16
CA GLU A 102 9.81 3.54 2.45
C GLU A 102 10.80 3.79 3.58
N GLU A 103 10.72 3.04 4.69
CA GLU A 103 11.65 3.18 5.81
C GLU A 103 13.11 2.88 5.43
N ARG A 104 13.31 2.06 4.39
CA ARG A 104 14.64 1.61 3.93
C ARG A 104 15.16 2.39 2.73
N ARG A 105 14.27 3.00 1.95
CA ARG A 105 14.61 3.74 0.74
C ARG A 105 15.48 4.96 1.09
N ARG A 106 16.44 5.26 0.21
CA ARG A 106 17.23 6.49 0.21
C ARG A 106 17.33 6.99 -1.23
N GLY A 107 16.51 7.98 -1.59
CA GLY A 107 16.39 8.43 -2.99
C GLY A 107 15.57 7.43 -3.81
N ASP A 108 16.06 7.03 -4.98
CA ASP A 108 15.31 6.14 -5.89
C ASP A 108 14.94 4.80 -5.26
N LEU A 109 13.78 4.27 -5.65
CA LEU A 109 13.35 2.93 -5.26
C LEU A 109 14.00 1.89 -6.18
N ARG A 110 14.77 0.98 -5.59
CA ARG A 110 15.41 -0.12 -6.31
C ARG A 110 14.66 -1.42 -6.07
N LEU A 111 14.32 -2.12 -7.14
CA LEU A 111 13.68 -3.43 -7.11
C LEU A 111 14.45 -4.41 -8.00
N GLU A 112 14.38 -5.69 -7.66
CA GLU A 112 14.90 -6.78 -8.50
C GLU A 112 13.75 -7.75 -8.81
N VAL A 113 13.57 -8.09 -10.08
CA VAL A 113 12.61 -9.12 -10.51
C VAL A 113 13.41 -10.28 -11.08
N ASN A 114 13.32 -11.44 -10.43
CA ASN A 114 13.77 -12.68 -11.05
C ASN A 114 12.64 -13.20 -11.92
N VAL A 115 12.90 -13.36 -13.21
CA VAL A 115 11.95 -13.85 -14.20
C VAL A 115 12.41 -15.23 -14.63
N ARG A 116 11.49 -16.19 -14.63
CA ARG A 116 11.67 -17.53 -15.15
C ARG A 116 10.70 -17.74 -16.29
N ALA A 117 11.24 -18.15 -17.44
CA ALA A 117 10.47 -18.39 -18.64
C ALA A 117 10.21 -19.90 -18.80
N VAL A 118 8.95 -20.26 -19.00
CA VAL A 118 8.50 -21.64 -19.21
C VAL A 118 7.66 -21.72 -20.49
N LEU A 119 8.03 -22.62 -21.40
CA LEU A 119 7.30 -23.04 -22.60
C LEU A 119 6.70 -24.43 -22.35
N PRO A 120 5.46 -24.54 -21.83
CA PRO A 120 4.90 -25.82 -21.40
C PRO A 120 4.70 -26.82 -22.54
N GLN A 121 4.61 -26.33 -23.79
CA GLN A 121 4.38 -27.15 -24.98
C GLN A 121 5.67 -27.48 -25.74
N ALA A 122 6.84 -27.08 -25.24
CA ALA A 122 8.11 -27.45 -25.85
C ALA A 122 8.36 -28.95 -25.69
N SER A 123 8.86 -29.59 -26.76
CA SER A 123 9.15 -31.03 -26.81
C SER A 123 10.38 -31.41 -25.98
N VAL A 124 11.33 -30.48 -25.82
CA VAL A 124 12.60 -30.70 -25.11
C VAL A 124 12.82 -29.50 -24.18
N HIS A 125 12.84 -29.78 -22.88
CA HIS A 125 13.01 -28.84 -21.77
C HIS A 125 12.09 -27.59 -21.75
N PRO A 126 11.02 -27.60 -20.94
CA PRO A 126 10.07 -26.50 -20.94
C PRO A 126 10.57 -25.23 -20.24
N GLY A 127 11.70 -25.23 -19.53
CA GLY A 127 12.17 -24.08 -18.73
C GLY A 127 13.49 -23.48 -19.21
N CYS A 128 13.79 -22.25 -18.80
CA CYS A 128 15.09 -21.61 -18.98
C CYS A 128 15.62 -21.10 -17.62
N PRO A 129 16.96 -20.99 -17.43
CA PRO A 129 17.53 -20.30 -16.27
C PRO A 129 16.91 -18.93 -16.00
N ASP A 130 16.88 -18.55 -14.72
CA ASP A 130 16.30 -17.29 -14.28
C ASP A 130 17.10 -16.08 -14.80
N VAL A 131 16.38 -15.07 -15.27
CA VAL A 131 16.92 -13.76 -15.65
C VAL A 131 16.57 -12.76 -14.56
N ARG A 132 17.55 -11.96 -14.14
CA ARG A 132 17.34 -10.94 -13.12
C ARG A 132 17.29 -9.54 -13.72
N LEU A 133 16.12 -8.92 -13.63
CA LEU A 133 15.89 -7.55 -14.04
C LEU A 133 16.06 -6.61 -12.84
N ARG A 134 16.86 -5.56 -12.99
CA ARG A 134 16.98 -4.49 -12.00
C ARG A 134 16.13 -3.31 -12.44
N LEU A 135 15.27 -2.83 -11.54
CA LEU A 135 14.40 -1.70 -11.77
C LEU A 135 14.81 -0.57 -10.84
N ASP A 136 15.20 0.55 -11.43
CA ASP A 136 15.47 1.80 -10.72
C ASP A 136 14.30 2.75 -10.98
N VAL A 137 13.44 2.92 -9.98
CA VAL A 137 12.28 3.79 -10.04
C VAL A 137 12.64 5.13 -9.44
N ALA A 138 12.60 6.18 -10.28
CA ALA A 138 12.88 7.55 -9.85
C ALA A 138 12.02 7.96 -8.64
N GLU A 139 12.64 8.63 -7.67
CA GLU A 139 11.98 9.09 -6.43
C GLU A 139 10.66 9.82 -6.70
N ASP A 140 10.65 10.81 -7.61
CA ASP A 140 9.45 11.60 -7.92
C ASP A 140 8.31 10.73 -8.47
N HIS A 141 8.63 9.72 -9.29
CA HIS A 141 7.63 8.80 -9.83
C HIS A 141 7.04 7.94 -8.72
N TRP A 142 7.89 7.40 -7.86
CA TRP A 142 7.46 6.58 -6.74
C TRP A 142 6.61 7.37 -5.72
N LEU A 143 7.01 8.59 -5.38
CA LEU A 143 6.22 9.47 -4.51
C LEU A 143 4.84 9.77 -5.10
N LYS A 144 4.75 10.01 -6.41
CA LYS A 144 3.47 10.21 -7.10
C LYS A 144 2.55 8.97 -7.01
N GLU A 145 3.11 7.77 -7.16
CA GLU A 145 2.34 6.53 -6.99
C GLU A 145 1.84 6.35 -5.54
N LEU A 146 2.66 6.71 -4.55
CA LEU A 146 2.25 6.71 -3.13
C LEU A 146 1.18 7.76 -2.82
N GLU A 147 1.28 8.96 -3.38
CA GLU A 147 0.23 9.99 -3.26
C GLU A 147 -1.10 9.49 -3.81
N GLY A 148 -1.07 8.72 -4.92
CA GLY A 148 -2.24 8.08 -5.52
C GLY A 148 -2.92 7.03 -4.60
N LEU A 149 -2.16 6.37 -3.72
CA LEU A 149 -2.74 5.52 -2.68
C LEU A 149 -3.50 6.34 -1.62
N GLY A 150 -3.07 7.57 -1.40
CA GLY A 150 -3.70 8.56 -0.53
C GLY A 150 -3.45 8.33 0.96
N ARG A 151 -3.93 9.29 1.75
CA ARG A 151 -3.79 9.35 3.23
C ARG A 151 -4.45 8.18 3.98
N SER A 152 -5.26 7.36 3.31
CA SER A 152 -5.84 6.13 3.88
C SER A 152 -4.77 5.11 4.27
N LEU A 153 -3.68 5.02 3.50
CA LEU A 153 -2.55 4.11 3.80
C LEU A 153 -1.94 4.43 5.18
N GLY A 154 -1.70 5.72 5.45
CA GLY A 154 -1.11 6.17 6.71
C GLY A 154 -1.95 5.83 7.93
N VAL A 155 -3.28 5.90 7.81
CA VAL A 155 -4.19 5.58 8.93
C VAL A 155 -4.36 4.07 9.08
N GLU A 156 -4.52 3.29 8.00
CA GLU A 156 -4.54 1.82 8.08
C GLU A 156 -3.25 1.27 8.71
N MET A 157 -2.11 1.91 8.45
CA MET A 157 -0.82 1.56 9.05
C MET A 157 -0.68 1.93 10.54
N LEU A 158 -1.53 2.82 11.05
CA LEU A 158 -1.57 3.19 12.48
C LEU A 158 -2.45 2.24 13.29
N LEU A 159 -3.35 1.49 12.65
CA LEU A 159 -4.25 0.57 13.33
C LEU A 159 -3.59 -0.80 13.49
N PRO A 160 -3.51 -1.35 14.72
CA PRO A 160 -2.91 -2.65 14.95
C PRO A 160 -3.76 -3.78 14.33
N PHE A 161 -3.08 -4.76 13.72
CA PHE A 161 -3.61 -6.04 13.27
C PHE A 161 -2.72 -7.15 13.84
N PRO A 162 -3.21 -8.31 14.32
CA PRO A 162 -4.56 -8.88 14.18
C PRO A 162 -5.56 -8.58 15.32
N ALA A 163 -6.83 -8.90 15.06
CA ALA A 163 -7.96 -8.86 16.01
C ALA A 163 -7.75 -9.83 17.19
N CYS A 164 -7.08 -9.36 18.24
CA CYS A 164 -7.21 -9.92 19.58
C CYS A 164 -8.13 -9.00 20.40
N ASP A 165 -8.78 -9.53 21.43
CA ASP A 165 -9.68 -8.82 22.38
C ASP A 165 -8.97 -7.71 23.20
N ARG A 166 -8.26 -6.80 22.51
CA ARG A 166 -7.63 -5.64 23.10
C ARG A 166 -8.60 -4.46 23.10
N PRO A 167 -8.46 -3.54 24.07
CA PRO A 167 -9.32 -2.38 24.17
C PRO A 167 -9.42 -1.59 22.86
N GLY A 168 -8.37 -1.43 22.04
CA GLY A 168 -8.42 -0.63 20.82
C GLY A 168 -9.17 -1.24 19.63
N HIS A 169 -9.57 -2.52 19.67
CA HIS A 169 -10.14 -3.20 18.48
C HIS A 169 -11.43 -2.55 17.96
N LYS A 170 -12.40 -2.29 18.84
CA LYS A 170 -13.67 -1.62 18.45
C LYS A 170 -13.44 -0.20 17.93
N ALA A 171 -12.43 0.50 18.45
CA ALA A 171 -12.06 1.82 17.94
C ALA A 171 -11.45 1.72 16.54
N ALA A 172 -10.63 0.69 16.28
CA ALA A 172 -10.07 0.43 14.96
C ALA A 172 -11.16 0.13 13.92
N ASP A 173 -12.18 -0.68 14.26
CA ASP A 173 -13.31 -0.98 13.36
C ASP A 173 -14.06 0.30 12.95
N HIS A 174 -14.32 1.19 13.92
CA HIS A 174 -14.96 2.48 13.64
C HIS A 174 -14.11 3.38 12.74
N LEU A 175 -12.79 3.33 12.85
CA LEU A 175 -11.88 4.09 11.99
C LEU A 175 -11.77 3.50 10.57
N LEU A 176 -11.79 2.18 10.43
CA LEU A 176 -11.86 1.53 9.12
C LEU A 176 -13.19 1.84 8.41
N GLU A 177 -14.30 1.81 9.15
CA GLU A 177 -15.61 2.22 8.62
C GLU A 177 -15.61 3.70 8.22
N ALA A 178 -15.02 4.58 9.04
CA ALA A 178 -14.89 6.01 8.74
C ALA A 178 -14.11 6.26 7.45
N GLN A 179 -13.00 5.56 7.24
CA GLN A 179 -12.22 5.65 6.00
C GLN A 179 -12.98 5.13 4.78
N ARG A 180 -13.80 4.09 4.94
CA ARG A 180 -14.66 3.61 3.85
C ARG A 180 -15.67 4.68 3.43
N LYS A 181 -16.37 5.29 4.39
CA LYS A 181 -17.33 6.38 4.12
C LYS A 181 -16.67 7.59 3.47
N LEU A 182 -15.47 7.96 3.92
CA LEU A 182 -14.70 9.03 3.30
C LEU A 182 -14.35 8.73 1.82
N ARG A 183 -14.08 7.47 1.47
CA ARG A 183 -13.88 7.07 0.06
C ARG A 183 -15.15 7.19 -0.78
N GLU A 184 -16.31 6.91 -0.18
CA GLU A 184 -17.63 7.11 -0.77
C GLU A 184 -18.05 8.59 -0.79
N ASN A 185 -17.15 9.51 -0.38
CA ASN A 185 -17.36 10.94 -0.25
C ASN A 185 -18.44 11.32 0.80
N ASP A 186 -18.75 10.40 1.71
CA ASP A 186 -19.60 10.62 2.89
C ASP A 186 -18.73 11.17 4.04
N ILE A 187 -18.56 12.49 4.06
CA ILE A 187 -17.73 13.22 5.04
C ILE A 187 -18.35 13.14 6.45
N ASP A 188 -19.66 13.34 6.57
CA ASP A 188 -20.36 13.32 7.86
C ASP A 188 -20.35 11.92 8.48
N GLY A 189 -20.57 10.89 7.66
CA GLY A 189 -20.46 9.51 8.10
C GLY A 189 -19.04 9.12 8.52
N ALA A 190 -18.02 9.68 7.84
CA ALA A 190 -16.62 9.51 8.24
C ALA A 190 -16.33 10.14 9.61
N LEU A 191 -16.77 11.38 9.85
CA LEU A 191 -16.62 12.06 11.14
C LEU A 191 -17.38 11.36 12.27
N SER A 192 -18.58 10.84 11.98
CA SER A 192 -19.36 10.04 12.92
C SER A 192 -18.62 8.76 13.35
N GLY A 193 -17.95 8.08 12.40
CA GLY A 193 -17.09 6.93 12.70
C GLY A 193 -15.90 7.30 13.59
N ALA A 194 -15.20 8.40 13.28
CA ALA A 194 -14.11 8.89 14.11
C ALA A 194 -14.58 9.26 15.54
N ARG A 195 -15.76 9.87 15.68
CA ARG A 195 -16.35 10.17 16.99
C ARG A 195 -16.61 8.91 17.82
N ARG A 196 -17.17 7.86 17.22
CA ARG A 196 -17.37 6.57 17.92
C ARG A 196 -16.06 5.96 18.41
N ALA A 197 -14.99 6.10 17.63
CA ALA A 197 -13.65 5.67 18.06
C ALA A 197 -13.13 6.51 19.25
N LEU A 198 -13.33 7.84 19.25
CA LEU A 198 -12.94 8.71 20.37
C LEU A 198 -13.76 8.41 21.65
N GLU A 199 -15.06 8.15 21.52
CA GLU A 199 -15.91 7.70 22.63
C GLU A 199 -15.39 6.37 23.22
N HIS A 200 -14.89 5.48 22.36
CA HIS A 200 -14.27 4.24 22.80
C HIS A 200 -12.95 4.49 23.54
N VAL A 201 -12.11 5.42 23.07
CA VAL A 201 -10.90 5.87 23.77
C VAL A 201 -11.23 6.46 25.14
N GLU A 202 -12.30 7.27 25.26
CA GLU A 202 -12.73 7.79 26.57
C GLU A 202 -13.03 6.66 27.57
N ARG A 203 -13.74 5.63 27.12
CA ARG A 203 -14.16 4.52 27.99
C ARG A 203 -13.00 3.63 28.46
N HIS A 204 -11.91 3.55 27.68
CA HIS A 204 -10.84 2.55 27.90
C HIS A 204 -9.47 3.13 28.25
N SER A 205 -9.28 4.45 28.14
CA SER A 205 -7.97 5.08 28.38
C SER A 205 -7.54 5.19 29.84
N GLY A 206 -8.49 5.16 30.78
CA GLY A 206 -8.22 5.45 32.20
C GLY A 206 -7.75 6.89 32.47
N TRP A 207 -7.80 7.79 31.49
CA TRP A 207 -7.30 9.15 31.62
C TRP A 207 -8.21 10.02 32.49
N GLY A 208 -7.61 10.70 33.47
CA GLY A 208 -8.31 11.60 34.39
C GLY A 208 -8.82 12.87 33.73
N ARG A 209 -9.89 13.45 34.27
CA ARG A 209 -10.40 14.76 33.85
C ARG A 209 -9.64 15.87 34.60
N PRO A 210 -9.06 16.87 33.89
CA PRO A 210 -8.26 17.94 34.53
C PRO A 210 -9.03 18.89 35.45
N GLY A 211 -10.37 18.88 35.41
CA GLY A 211 -11.20 19.82 36.16
C GLY A 211 -10.81 21.28 35.88
N LYS A 212 -10.55 22.04 36.96
CA LYS A 212 -10.12 23.45 36.91
C LYS A 212 -8.59 23.64 36.95
N LYS A 213 -7.80 22.57 36.88
CA LYS A 213 -6.33 22.67 36.98
C LYS A 213 -5.74 23.52 35.85
N PRO A 214 -4.79 24.43 36.16
CA PRO A 214 -4.09 25.19 35.14
C PRO A 214 -3.24 24.26 34.27
N LYS A 215 -2.99 24.67 33.01
CA LYS A 215 -2.33 23.83 32.00
C LYS A 215 -1.00 23.20 32.48
N ARG A 216 -0.25 23.91 33.34
CA ARG A 216 1.07 23.49 33.85
C ARG A 216 1.00 22.38 34.89
N GLU A 217 -0.11 22.27 35.62
CA GLU A 217 -0.31 21.32 36.73
C GLU A 217 -1.01 20.03 36.29
N ARG A 218 -1.32 19.89 34.99
CA ARG A 218 -1.99 18.72 34.44
C ARG A 218 -1.01 17.56 34.28
N ASP A 219 -1.41 16.38 34.74
CA ASP A 219 -0.69 15.14 34.46
C ASP A 219 -0.82 14.72 32.99
N VAL A 220 -0.12 13.65 32.61
CA VAL A 220 -0.08 13.16 31.22
C VAL A 220 -1.47 12.71 30.74
N GLY A 221 -2.23 11.98 31.54
CA GLY A 221 -3.58 11.51 31.17
C GLY A 221 -4.57 12.66 31.05
N GLU A 222 -4.49 13.63 31.95
CA GLU A 222 -5.29 14.86 31.90
C GLU A 222 -5.01 15.68 30.64
N ARG A 223 -3.76 15.71 30.16
CA ARG A 223 -3.39 16.35 28.89
C ARG A 223 -3.97 15.60 27.69
N TRP A 224 -3.89 14.27 27.67
CA TRP A 224 -4.50 13.46 26.61
C TRP A 224 -6.02 13.60 26.55
N THR A 225 -6.68 13.74 27.70
CA THR A 225 -8.12 14.00 27.78
C THR A 225 -8.51 15.33 27.14
N VAL A 226 -7.69 16.37 27.30
CA VAL A 226 -7.92 17.68 26.66
C VAL A 226 -7.75 17.58 25.14
N ILE A 227 -6.73 16.85 24.69
CA ILE A 227 -6.49 16.63 23.26
C ILE A 227 -7.65 15.85 22.63
N ARG A 228 -8.06 14.73 23.24
CA ARG A 228 -9.22 13.95 22.78
C ARG A 228 -10.47 14.82 22.65
N LYS A 229 -10.81 15.60 23.69
CA LYS A 229 -11.98 16.49 23.66
C LYS A 229 -11.90 17.53 22.54
N ALA A 230 -10.73 18.11 22.31
CA ALA A 230 -10.55 19.06 21.21
C ALA A 230 -10.83 18.40 19.86
N ILE A 231 -10.41 17.15 19.65
CA ILE A 231 -10.68 16.38 18.43
C ILE A 231 -12.17 16.04 18.32
N GLU A 232 -12.83 15.63 19.41
CA GLU A 232 -14.28 15.39 19.41
C GLU A 232 -15.08 16.65 19.08
N GLU A 233 -14.67 17.79 19.61
CA GLU A 233 -15.29 19.07 19.27
C GLU A 233 -15.17 19.35 17.77
N GLN A 234 -14.04 19.02 17.13
CA GLN A 234 -13.90 19.12 15.67
C GLN A 234 -14.91 18.24 14.92
N THR A 235 -15.32 17.09 15.44
CA THR A 235 -16.33 16.23 14.77
C THR A 235 -17.76 16.80 14.78
N THR A 236 -18.02 17.84 15.59
CA THR A 236 -19.37 18.35 15.85
C THR A 236 -19.56 19.82 15.50
N ILE A 237 -18.53 20.50 14.98
CA ILE A 237 -18.59 21.95 14.71
C ILE A 237 -19.75 22.31 13.78
N GLY A 238 -19.91 21.60 12.67
CA GLY A 238 -21.02 21.84 11.72
C GLY A 238 -22.42 21.54 12.28
N ALA A 239 -22.53 20.82 13.41
CA ALA A 239 -23.79 20.51 14.07
C ALA A 239 -24.14 21.48 15.21
N ARG A 240 -23.28 22.49 15.48
CA ARG A 240 -23.54 23.46 16.55
C ARG A 240 -24.64 24.45 16.14
N PRO A 241 -25.55 24.81 17.05
CA PRO A 241 -26.65 25.74 16.74
C PRO A 241 -26.20 27.21 16.65
N ASP A 242 -24.93 27.50 16.90
CA ASP A 242 -24.36 28.85 16.89
C ASP A 242 -24.06 29.34 15.45
N ALA A 243 -23.70 30.62 15.33
CA ALA A 243 -23.43 31.26 14.04
C ALA A 243 -22.28 30.59 13.27
N MET A 244 -21.34 29.97 14.00
CA MET A 244 -20.21 29.24 13.44
C MET A 244 -20.65 27.88 12.87
N GLY A 245 -21.44 27.10 13.62
CA GLY A 245 -21.89 25.78 13.15
C GLY A 245 -22.82 25.85 11.94
N LYS A 246 -23.65 26.90 11.82
CA LYS A 246 -24.57 27.07 10.67
C LYS A 246 -23.89 27.30 9.31
N THR A 247 -22.63 27.75 9.30
CA THR A 247 -21.89 28.06 8.06
C THR A 247 -20.70 27.14 7.82
N PHE A 248 -20.34 26.32 8.82
CA PHE A 248 -19.18 25.46 8.75
C PHE A 248 -19.50 24.13 8.07
N ILE A 249 -18.89 23.89 6.92
CA ILE A 249 -18.95 22.62 6.20
C ILE A 249 -17.60 21.94 6.36
N HIS A 250 -17.61 20.70 6.84
CA HIS A 250 -16.39 19.92 6.92
C HIS A 250 -15.86 19.62 5.53
N SER A 251 -14.58 19.94 5.31
CA SER A 251 -13.88 19.49 4.13
C SER A 251 -13.44 18.03 4.27
N ARG A 252 -13.13 17.41 3.14
CA ARG A 252 -12.50 16.07 3.13
C ARG A 252 -11.21 16.05 3.95
N ALA A 253 -10.41 17.11 3.88
CA ALA A 253 -9.16 17.24 4.61
C ALA A 253 -9.36 17.31 6.13
N ASP A 254 -10.45 17.91 6.60
CA ASP A 254 -10.81 17.94 8.03
C ASP A 254 -11.11 16.53 8.53
N ALA A 255 -11.94 15.78 7.79
CA ALA A 255 -12.27 14.40 8.13
C ALA A 255 -11.05 13.48 8.15
N GLU A 256 -10.15 13.60 7.17
CA GLU A 256 -8.88 12.86 7.14
C GLU A 256 -8.02 13.16 8.38
N THR A 257 -7.90 14.44 8.73
CA THR A 257 -7.09 14.89 9.86
C THR A 257 -7.64 14.34 11.18
N VAL A 258 -8.96 14.43 11.37
CA VAL A 258 -9.64 13.91 12.57
C VAL A 258 -9.48 12.39 12.69
N ILE A 259 -9.63 11.64 11.58
CA ILE A 259 -9.42 10.20 11.54
C ILE A 259 -7.97 9.85 11.93
N ALA A 260 -6.98 10.57 11.38
CA ALA A 260 -5.56 10.32 11.68
C ALA A 260 -5.20 10.61 13.14
N LEU A 261 -5.66 11.74 13.69
CA LEU A 261 -5.46 12.09 15.09
C LEU A 261 -6.12 11.07 16.03
N THR A 262 -7.32 10.60 15.66
CA THR A 262 -8.02 9.56 16.44
C THR A 262 -7.28 8.24 16.41
N ALA A 263 -6.79 7.80 15.24
CA ALA A 263 -5.97 6.58 15.14
C ALA A 263 -4.69 6.67 16.00
N ALA A 264 -4.06 7.85 16.05
CA ALA A 264 -2.91 8.07 16.93
C ALA A 264 -3.27 7.92 18.43
N LEU A 265 -4.45 8.37 18.85
CA LEU A 265 -4.91 8.19 20.23
C LEU A 265 -5.28 6.75 20.56
N VAL A 266 -5.84 5.98 19.62
CA VAL A 266 -6.15 4.56 19.82
C VAL A 266 -4.89 3.76 20.18
N ARG A 267 -3.74 4.09 19.57
CA ARG A 267 -2.45 3.46 19.90
C ARG A 267 -1.95 3.72 21.32
N LEU A 268 -2.48 4.73 22.02
CA LEU A 268 -2.07 5.06 23.40
C LEU A 268 -2.86 4.30 24.46
N ILE A 269 -3.91 3.58 24.06
CA ILE A 269 -4.75 2.77 24.95
C ILE A 269 -4.63 1.26 24.67
N ASP A 270 -3.91 0.89 23.62
CA ASP A 270 -3.51 -0.49 23.27
C ASP A 270 -2.17 -0.88 23.90
#